data_AF-A0A350J703-F1
#
_entry.id   AF-A0A350J703-F1
#
_cell.length_a   1.000
_cell.length_b   1.000
_cell.length_c   1.000
_cell.angle_alpha   90.00
_cell.angle_beta   90.00
_cell.angle_gamma   90.00
#
_symmetry.space_group_name_H-M   'P 1'
#
loop_
_entity.id
_entity.type
_entity.pdbx_description
1 polymer ?
#
loop_
_entity_poly.entity_id
_entity_poly.type
_entity_poly.pdbx_seq_one_letter_code
_entity_poly.pdbx_strand_id
1 'polypeptide(L)'
;MKRDYDTVVFSLYGTLADIRTDENDPALWRDTASFFADNGAYYKEGELQALFKRTVDGEFSSVRERFPYLTHPDIDLRRVFTDLLRRGGASANKHITTDALRFFRERSTRSLEL
;
A
#
# COMPACT_ATOMS: atom_id res chain seq x y z
N MET A 1 19.73 -32.53 -8.16
CA MET A 1 20.60 -31.34 -7.98
C MET A 1 19.68 -30.16 -7.66
N LYS A 2 19.57 -29.79 -6.38
CA LYS A 2 18.69 -28.71 -5.92
C LYS A 2 19.33 -27.36 -6.21
N ARG A 3 18.63 -26.51 -6.96
CA ARG A 3 18.82 -25.07 -6.93
C ARG A 3 17.42 -24.45 -6.91
N ASP A 4 16.85 -24.43 -5.72
CA ASP A 4 15.66 -23.64 -5.40
C ASP A 4 16.08 -22.18 -5.46
N TYR A 5 16.00 -21.58 -6.66
CA TYR A 5 16.06 -20.13 -6.79
C TYR A 5 14.71 -19.60 -6.33
N ASP A 6 14.59 -19.44 -5.02
CA ASP A 6 13.56 -18.66 -4.34
C ASP A 6 13.65 -17.24 -4.91
N THR A 7 12.98 -17.00 -6.03
CA THR A 7 13.05 -15.75 -6.76
C THR A 7 12.16 -14.76 -6.03
N VAL A 8 12.67 -14.27 -4.91
CA VAL A 8 12.05 -13.17 -4.20
C VAL A 8 12.38 -11.89 -4.96
N VAL A 9 11.41 -11.43 -5.77
CA VAL A 9 11.47 -10.10 -6.37
C VAL A 9 11.13 -9.10 -5.27
N PHE A 10 12.13 -8.78 -4.46
CA PHE A 10 12.02 -7.79 -3.40
C PHE A 10 11.89 -6.38 -3.98
N SER A 11 10.93 -5.60 -3.46
CA SER A 11 11.19 -4.32 -2.75
C SER A 11 9.89 -3.55 -2.49
N LEU A 12 9.17 -3.85 -1.39
CA LEU A 12 8.75 -2.88 -0.35
C LEU A 12 7.98 -3.50 0.85
N TYR A 13 7.85 -4.83 1.00
CA TYR A 13 7.38 -5.48 2.24
C TYR A 13 8.45 -6.26 3.03
N GLY A 14 9.74 -6.09 2.72
CA GLY A 14 10.85 -6.77 3.43
C GLY A 14 10.98 -6.50 4.94
N THR A 15 10.14 -5.63 5.50
CA THR A 15 9.99 -5.40 6.95
C THR A 15 8.57 -4.89 7.30
N LEU A 16 7.57 -5.17 6.45
CA LEU A 16 6.18 -4.73 6.63
C LEU A 16 5.19 -5.90 6.71
N ALA A 17 5.64 -7.14 6.46
CA ALA A 17 4.81 -8.33 6.62
C ALA A 17 4.47 -8.66 8.10
N ASP A 18 5.15 -8.03 9.06
CA ASP A 18 4.87 -8.12 10.51
C ASP A 18 4.65 -6.74 11.16
N ILE A 19 4.37 -5.72 10.34
CA ILE A 19 3.79 -4.48 10.86
C ILE A 19 2.29 -4.75 10.79
N ARG A 20 1.68 -5.08 11.94
CA ARG A 20 0.25 -4.86 12.14
C ARG A 20 0.00 -3.36 11.99
N THR A 21 0.06 -2.85 10.76
CA THR A 21 -0.53 -1.57 10.43
C THR A 21 -1.92 -1.68 11.02
N ASP A 22 -2.25 -0.87 12.02
CA ASP A 22 -3.62 -0.83 12.50
C ASP A 22 -4.42 -0.13 11.40
N GLU A 23 -4.65 -0.88 10.32
CA GLU A 23 -5.49 -0.47 9.21
C GLU A 23 -6.92 -0.27 9.69
N ASN A 24 -7.26 -0.54 10.95
CA ASN A 24 -8.54 -0.19 11.56
C ASN A 24 -8.48 1.13 12.34
N ASP A 25 -7.31 1.74 12.55
CA ASP A 25 -7.18 3.06 13.16
C ASP A 25 -7.77 4.13 12.22
N PRO A 26 -8.91 4.74 12.59
CA PRO A 26 -9.51 5.80 11.77
C PRO A 26 -8.60 7.02 11.64
N ALA A 27 -7.73 7.30 12.62
CA ALA A 27 -6.82 8.43 12.59
C ALA A 27 -5.78 8.30 11.47
N LEU A 28 -5.28 7.09 11.20
CA LEU A 28 -4.39 6.81 10.08
C LEU A 28 -5.05 7.17 8.74
N TRP A 29 -6.30 6.75 8.55
CA TRP A 29 -7.04 7.00 7.31
C TRP A 29 -7.47 8.45 7.16
N ARG A 30 -7.80 9.13 8.25
CA ARG A 30 -8.04 10.58 8.27
C ARG A 30 -6.82 11.36 7.80
N ASP A 31 -5.68 11.07 8.41
CA ASP A 31 -4.44 11.77 8.10
C ASP A 31 -3.99 11.50 6.66
N THR A 32 -4.17 10.25 6.20
CA THR A 32 -3.87 9.87 4.80
C THR A 32 -4.84 10.53 3.84
N ALA A 33 -6.14 10.58 4.15
CA ALA A 33 -7.14 11.27 3.33
C ALA A 33 -6.88 12.78 3.26
N SER A 34 -6.42 13.40 4.35
CA SER A 34 -5.99 14.80 4.35
C SER A 34 -4.81 15.01 3.41
N PHE A 35 -3.78 14.16 3.49
CA PHE A 35 -2.64 14.24 2.57
C PHE A 35 -3.08 14.09 1.11
N PHE A 36 -4.00 13.18 0.83
CA PHE A 36 -4.53 12.97 -0.52
C PHE A 36 -5.30 14.20 -1.00
N ALA A 37 -6.12 14.81 -0.14
CA ALA A 37 -6.88 16.02 -0.45
C ALA A 37 -5.95 17.20 -0.77
N ASP A 38 -4.86 17.36 -0.01
CA ASP A 38 -3.81 18.38 -0.28
C ASP A 38 -3.16 18.20 -1.67
N ASN A 39 -3.17 16.97 -2.19
CA ASN A 39 -2.66 16.62 -3.51
C ASN A 39 -3.76 16.53 -4.59
N GLY A 40 -5.00 16.92 -4.26
CA GLY A 40 -6.13 16.97 -5.19
C GLY A 40 -6.96 15.68 -5.30
N ALA A 41 -6.75 14.71 -4.41
CA ALA A 41 -7.52 13.47 -4.31
C ALA A 41 -8.42 13.47 -3.06
N TYR A 42 -9.72 13.71 -3.23
CA TYR A 42 -10.64 13.82 -2.10
C TYR A 42 -11.29 12.47 -1.78
N TYR A 43 -11.11 12.00 -0.55
CA TYR A 43 -11.72 10.77 -0.05
C TYR A 43 -12.23 10.96 1.37
N LYS A 44 -13.26 10.20 1.74
CA LYS A 44 -13.59 9.99 3.16
C LYS A 44 -12.71 8.87 3.74
N GLU A 45 -12.47 8.91 5.05
CA GLU A 45 -11.59 7.96 5.76
C GLU A 45 -11.92 6.49 5.45
N GLY A 46 -13.19 6.10 5.66
CA GLY A 46 -13.64 4.72 5.41
C GLY A 46 -13.71 4.36 3.92
N GLU A 47 -13.89 5.34 3.04
CA GLU A 47 -13.86 5.12 1.59
C GLU A 47 -12.43 4.83 1.12
N LEU A 48 -11.47 5.63 1.59
CA LEU A 48 -10.05 5.44 1.28
C LEU A 48 -9.54 4.10 1.79
N GLN A 49 -9.90 3.74 3.03
CA GLN A 49 -9.56 2.44 3.62
C GLN A 49 -10.13 1.28 2.79
N ALA A 50 -11.41 1.34 2.44
CA ALA A 50 -12.06 0.27 1.67
C ALA A 50 -11.45 0.15 0.25
N LEU A 51 -11.14 1.29 -0.38
CA LEU A 51 -10.52 1.32 -1.70
C LEU A 51 -9.09 0.81 -1.67
N PHE A 52 -8.32 1.15 -0.64
CA PHE A 52 -6.98 0.62 -0.40
C PHE A 52 -7.01 -0.90 -0.30
N LYS A 53 -7.84 -1.45 0.61
CA LYS A 53 -7.97 -2.91 0.81
C LYS A 53 -8.32 -3.62 -0.50
N ARG A 54 -9.33 -3.12 -1.24
CA ARG A 54 -9.70 -3.68 -2.56
C ARG A 54 -8.57 -3.64 -3.59
N THR A 55 -7.79 -2.56 -3.61
CA THR A 55 -6.68 -2.41 -4.56
C THR A 55 -5.53 -3.36 -4.21
N VAL A 56 -5.23 -3.50 -2.91
CA VAL A 56 -4.25 -4.47 -2.38
C VAL A 56 -4.66 -5.91 -2.74
N ASP A 57 -5.91 -6.30 -2.47
CA ASP A 57 -6.43 -7.63 -2.83
C ASP A 57 -6.35 -7.89 -4.35
N GLY A 58 -6.62 -6.87 -5.17
CA GLY A 58 -6.50 -6.95 -6.62
C GLY A 58 -5.06 -7.17 -7.10
N GLU A 59 -4.10 -6.46 -6.51
CA GLU A 59 -2.68 -6.65 -6.81
C GLU A 59 -2.21 -8.05 -6.37
N PHE A 60 -2.60 -8.52 -5.18
CA PHE A 60 -2.28 -9.88 -4.73
C PHE A 60 -2.87 -10.94 -5.64
N SER A 61 -4.12 -10.77 -6.08
CA SER A 61 -4.77 -11.67 -7.03
C SER A 61 -4.01 -11.71 -8.36
N SER A 62 -3.59 -10.55 -8.87
CA SER A 62 -2.81 -10.43 -10.11
C SER A 62 -1.43 -11.08 -9.99
N VAL A 63 -0.75 -10.93 -8.86
CA VAL A 63 0.54 -11.57 -8.59
C VAL A 63 0.39 -13.09 -8.49
N ARG A 64 -0.66 -13.58 -7.81
CA ARG A 64 -0.96 -15.01 -7.71
C ARG A 64 -1.26 -15.65 -9.06
N GLU A 65 -2.02 -14.97 -9.91
CA GLU A 65 -2.33 -15.46 -11.25
C GLU A 65 -1.06 -15.52 -12.13
N ARG A 66 -0.22 -14.48 -12.06
CA ARG A 66 1.00 -14.39 -12.86
C ARG A 66 2.12 -15.30 -12.37
N PHE A 67 2.15 -15.58 -11.06
CA PHE A 67 3.19 -16.36 -10.40
C PHE A 67 2.56 -17.39 -9.43
N PRO A 68 1.86 -18.41 -9.93
CA PRO A 68 1.10 -19.36 -9.11
C PRO A 68 1.98 -20.25 -8.21
N TYR A 69 3.29 -20.25 -8.45
CA TYR A 69 4.28 -20.99 -7.67
C TYR A 69 4.83 -20.20 -6.46
N LEU A 70 4.52 -18.91 -6.31
CA LEU A 70 4.93 -18.14 -5.13
C LEU A 70 4.08 -18.53 -3.93
N THR A 71 4.73 -19.02 -2.88
CA THR A 71 4.05 -19.39 -1.63
C THR A 71 3.67 -18.16 -0.80
N HIS A 72 4.45 -17.08 -0.92
CA HIS A 72 4.18 -15.78 -0.31
C HIS A 72 4.34 -14.67 -1.38
N PRO A 73 3.28 -14.37 -2.15
CA PRO A 73 3.32 -13.28 -3.12
C PRO A 73 3.49 -11.94 -2.38
N ASP A 74 4.28 -11.04 -2.96
CA ASP A 74 4.49 -9.66 -2.47
C ASP A 74 3.93 -8.67 -3.52
N ILE A 75 3.50 -7.48 -3.08
CA ILE A 75 2.93 -6.44 -3.95
C ILE A 75 3.68 -5.10 -3.78
N ASP A 76 3.75 -4.30 -4.84
CA ASP A 76 4.35 -2.98 -4.77
C ASP A 76 3.33 -1.92 -4.33
N LEU A 77 3.38 -1.49 -3.06
CA LEU A 77 2.50 -0.44 -2.53
C LEU A 77 2.59 0.89 -3.30
N ARG A 78 3.68 1.16 -4.04
CA ARG A 78 3.73 2.33 -4.95
C ARG A 78 2.62 2.25 -5.98
N ARG A 79 2.34 1.06 -6.53
CA ARG A 79 1.27 0.87 -7.51
C ARG A 79 -0.08 1.16 -6.88
N VAL A 80 -0.32 0.62 -5.69
CA VAL A 80 -1.55 0.85 -4.91
C VAL A 80 -1.77 2.35 -4.69
N PHE A 81 -0.80 3.07 -4.13
CA PHE A 81 -0.93 4.51 -3.84
C PHE A 81 -1.04 5.36 -5.10
N THR A 82 -0.29 5.04 -6.15
CA THR A 82 -0.43 5.70 -7.46
C THR A 82 -1.86 5.54 -8.00
N ASP A 83 -2.43 4.34 -7.91
CA ASP A 83 -3.78 4.08 -8.38
C ASP A 83 -4.83 4.82 -7.55
N LEU A 84 -4.69 4.85 -6.22
CA LEU A 84 -5.58 5.61 -5.35
C LEU A 84 -5.53 7.11 -5.65
N LEU A 85 -4.35 7.68 -5.86
CA LEU A 85 -4.19 9.10 -6.23
C LEU A 85 -4.84 9.39 -7.59
N ARG A 86 -4.62 8.55 -8.60
CA ARG A 86 -5.23 8.71 -9.93
C ARG A 86 -6.74 8.62 -9.90
N ARG A 87 -7.30 7.65 -9.16
CA ARG A 87 -8.75 7.49 -9.00
C ARG A 87 -9.39 8.70 -8.33
N GLY A 88 -8.64 9.40 -7.47
CA GLY A 88 -9.08 10.61 -6.79
C GLY A 88 -8.97 11.88 -7.65
N GLY A 89 -8.44 11.76 -8.88
CA GLY A 89 -8.23 12.89 -9.79
C GLY A 89 -6.88 13.61 -9.60
N ALA A 90 -6.03 13.16 -8.69
CA ALA A 90 -4.71 13.75 -8.48
C ALA A 90 -3.72 13.35 -9.58
N SER A 91 -2.77 14.25 -9.85
CA SER A 91 -1.61 13.94 -10.69
C SER A 91 -0.66 13.03 -9.91
N ALA A 92 -0.84 11.71 -10.03
CA ALA A 92 -0.01 10.71 -9.37
C ALA A 92 1.38 10.63 -10.02
N ASN A 93 2.20 11.65 -9.76
CA ASN A 93 3.61 11.65 -10.14
C ASN A 93 4.42 10.86 -9.10
N LYS A 94 5.66 10.54 -9.49
CA LYS A 94 6.56 9.72 -8.66
C LYS A 94 6.86 10.35 -7.29
N HIS A 95 6.96 11.68 -7.22
CA HIS A 95 7.25 12.41 -5.99
C HIS A 95 6.08 12.30 -5.00
N ILE A 96 4.87 12.66 -5.43
CA ILE A 96 3.66 12.60 -4.60
C ILE A 96 3.39 11.17 -4.11
N THR A 97 3.56 10.17 -4.98
CA THR A 97 3.40 8.76 -4.59
C THR A 97 4.44 8.36 -3.54
N THR A 98 5.69 8.78 -3.69
CA THR A 98 6.77 8.46 -2.74
C THR A 98 6.53 9.14 -1.39
N ASP A 99 6.08 10.39 -1.40
CA ASP A 99 5.76 11.15 -0.19
C ASP A 99 4.54 10.56 0.53
N ALA A 100 3.50 10.15 -0.20
CA ALA A 100 2.33 9.48 0.35
C ALA A 100 2.70 8.16 1.05
N LEU A 101 3.58 7.37 0.42
CA LEU A 101 4.07 6.13 1.02
C LEU A 101 4.90 6.36 2.26
N ARG A 102 5.80 7.35 2.24
CA ARG A 102 6.61 7.70 3.40
C ARG A 102 5.71 8.14 4.56
N PHE A 103 4.75 9.02 4.28
CA PHE A 103 3.76 9.48 5.25
C PHE A 103 2.98 8.32 5.87
N PHE A 104 2.44 7.43 5.02
CA PHE A 104 1.69 6.25 5.47
C PHE A 104 2.55 5.32 6.34
N ARG A 105 3.82 5.12 5.98
CA ARG A 105 4.78 4.32 6.75
C ARG A 105 5.10 4.92 8.11
N GLU A 106 5.37 6.22 8.17
CA GLU A 106 5.65 6.91 9.42
C GLU A 106 4.45 6.86 10.38
N ARG A 107 3.24 7.03 9.84
CA ARG A 107 2.00 6.99 10.63
C ARG A 107 1.62 5.58 11.07
N SER A 108 1.78 4.58 10.21
CA SER A 108 1.54 3.16 10.55
C SER A 108 2.53 2.63 11.57
N THR A 109 3.80 3.03 11.53
CA THR A 109 4.82 2.59 12.49
C THR A 109 4.56 3.14 13.89
N ARG A 110 4.05 4.38 14.02
CA ARG A 110 3.67 4.98 15.31
C ARG A 110 2.46 4.32 15.98
N SER A 111 1.62 3.61 15.22
CA SER A 111 0.46 2.88 15.74
C SER A 111 0.85 1.58 16.46
N LEU A 112 2.08 1.10 16.25
CA LEU A 112 2.61 -0.14 16.84
C LEU A 112 3.28 0.03 18.22
N GLU A 113 3.52 1.26 18.67
CA GLU A 113 4.06 1.50 20.02
C GLU A 113 2.90 1.50 21.03
N LEU A 114 2.38 0.31 21.34
CA LEU A 114 1.46 0.05 22.46
C LEU A 114 1.89 -1.19 23.26
#